data_AF-A0A7I8W1T1-F1
#
_entry.id   AF-A0A7I8W1T1-F1
#
_cell.length_a   1.000
_cell.length_b   1.000
_cell.length_c   1.000
_cell.angle_alpha   90.00
_cell.angle_beta   90.00
_cell.angle_gamma   90.00
#
_symmetry.space_group_name_H-M   'P 1'
#
loop_
_entity.id
_entity.type
_entity.pdbx_description
1 polymer ?
#
loop_
_entity_poly.entity_id
_entity_poly.type
_entity_poly.pdbx_seq_one_letter_code
_entity_poly.pdbx_strand_id
1 'polypeptide(L)'
;MNFIDVNHPNTAQEIYKIILKNNYSNVCERLEFSGRSVLNLLLAKEIITLGQKEEIENKPSRLGKANELLSFLMRNSNHFPAFVECLRTDKQGTLAQELVDSFPKARTEYAASQAQIQNDLHQLGL
;
A
#
# COMPACT_ATOMS: atom_id res chain seq x y z
N MET A 1 -6.44 1.45 29.97
CA MET A 1 -6.14 0.68 28.75
C MET A 1 -6.89 1.34 27.60
N ASN A 2 -6.21 2.17 26.80
CA ASN A 2 -6.81 2.73 25.60
C ASN A 2 -6.67 1.69 24.49
N PHE A 3 -7.80 1.16 24.06
CA PHE A 3 -7.88 0.30 22.90
C PHE A 3 -7.60 1.18 21.68
N ILE A 4 -6.53 0.88 20.95
CA ILE A 4 -6.33 1.47 19.62
C ILE A 4 -7.51 0.99 18.77
N ASP A 5 -8.43 1.90 18.47
CA ASP A 5 -9.57 1.60 17.62
C ASP A 5 -9.07 1.48 16.17
N VAL A 6 -8.81 0.23 15.78
CA VAL A 6 -8.41 -0.14 14.43
C VAL A 6 -9.47 0.17 13.37
N ASN A 7 -10.68 0.59 13.77
CA ASN A 7 -11.74 1.02 12.86
C ASN A 7 -11.71 2.53 12.58
N HIS A 8 -10.80 3.30 13.19
CA HIS A 8 -10.62 4.68 12.78
C HIS A 8 -10.01 4.72 11.37
N PRO A 9 -10.61 5.42 10.39
CA PRO A 9 -10.18 5.38 8.99
C PRO A 9 -8.73 5.85 8.78
N ASN A 10 -8.16 6.57 9.75
CA ASN A 10 -6.75 6.94 9.76
C ASN A 10 -5.82 5.75 10.12
N THR A 11 -6.25 4.85 11.01
CA THR A 11 -5.44 3.70 11.45
C THR A 11 -5.25 2.66 10.34
N ALA A 12 -6.32 2.33 9.61
CA ALA A 12 -6.22 1.39 8.50
C ALA A 12 -5.26 1.90 7.40
N GLN A 13 -5.34 3.20 7.08
CA GLN A 13 -4.47 3.85 6.11
C GLN A 13 -2.99 3.80 6.52
N GLU A 14 -2.67 4.09 7.77
CA GLU A 14 -1.29 4.00 8.26
C GLU A 14 -0.76 2.56 8.22
N ILE A 15 -1.59 1.56 8.56
CA ILE A 15 -1.22 0.14 8.41
C ILE A 15 -0.93 -0.19 6.94
N TYR A 16 -1.76 0.27 6.00
CA TYR A 16 -1.52 0.05 4.57
C TYR A 16 -0.23 0.71 4.07
N LYS A 17 0.09 1.91 4.55
CA LYS A 17 1.39 2.56 4.24
C LYS A 17 2.56 1.73 4.76
N ILE A 18 2.47 1.18 5.97
CA ILE A 18 3.51 0.30 6.54
C ILE A 18 3.65 -0.96 5.69
N ILE A 19 2.55 -1.58 5.24
CA ILE A 19 2.60 -2.76 4.36
C ILE A 19 3.33 -2.44 3.05
N LEU A 20 2.95 -1.33 2.39
CA LEU A 20 3.57 -0.89 1.14
C LEU A 20 5.06 -0.59 1.32
N LYS A 21 5.43 0.06 2.42
CA LYS A 21 6.82 0.36 2.77
C LYS A 21 7.63 -0.90 3.01
N ASN A 22 7.12 -1.84 3.81
CA ASN A 22 7.81 -3.07 4.18
C ASN A 22 7.97 -4.02 2.98
N ASN A 23 7.09 -3.94 1.98
CA ASN A 23 7.12 -4.77 0.79
C ASN A 23 7.65 -4.03 -0.46
N TYR A 24 8.18 -2.81 -0.31
CA TYR A 24 8.54 -1.94 -1.44
C TYR A 24 9.45 -2.63 -2.46
N SER A 25 10.59 -3.20 -2.02
CA SER A 25 11.54 -3.88 -2.92
C SER A 25 10.88 -5.06 -3.64
N ASN A 26 10.17 -5.90 -2.88
CA ASN A 26 9.51 -7.10 -3.40
C ASN A 26 8.45 -6.75 -4.46
N VAL A 27 7.63 -5.72 -4.21
CA VAL A 27 6.65 -5.25 -5.20
C VAL A 27 7.36 -4.66 -6.41
N CYS A 28 8.38 -3.82 -6.23
CA CYS A 28 9.12 -3.22 -7.34
C CYS A 28 9.81 -4.24 -8.25
N GLU A 29 10.29 -5.34 -7.68
CA GLU A 29 10.98 -6.40 -8.42
C GLU A 29 10.01 -7.29 -9.20
N ARG A 30 8.84 -7.59 -8.63
CA ARG A 30 7.93 -8.64 -9.11
C ARG A 30 6.63 -8.16 -9.73
N LEU A 31 6.28 -6.87 -9.57
CA LEU A 31 5.07 -6.32 -10.17
C LEU A 31 5.20 -6.33 -11.69
N GLU A 32 4.30 -7.06 -12.33
CA GLU A 32 4.25 -7.17 -13.79
C GLU A 32 3.22 -6.19 -14.38
N PHE A 33 3.56 -5.64 -15.54
CA PHE A 33 2.73 -4.68 -16.28
C PHE A 33 2.32 -5.20 -17.67
N SER A 34 2.45 -6.51 -17.91
CA SER A 34 2.16 -7.15 -19.19
C SER A 34 0.72 -7.64 -19.30
N GLY A 35 0.16 -7.75 -20.51
CA GLY A 35 -1.18 -8.32 -20.74
C GLY A 35 -2.36 -7.42 -20.31
N ARG A 36 -3.33 -7.97 -19.55
CA ARG A 36 -4.43 -7.20 -18.91
C ARG A 36 -3.90 -6.45 -17.68
N SER A 37 -2.91 -5.58 -17.93
CA SER A 37 -2.15 -4.85 -16.92
C SER A 37 -3.00 -4.41 -15.73
N VAL A 38 -2.48 -4.64 -14.52
CA VAL A 38 -3.01 -4.11 -13.26
C VAL A 38 -3.45 -2.65 -13.36
N LEU A 39 -2.79 -1.83 -14.18
CA LEU A 39 -3.15 -0.43 -14.41
C LEU A 39 -4.52 -0.25 -15.09
N ASN A 40 -4.88 -1.13 -16.04
CA ASN A 40 -6.21 -1.11 -16.66
C ASN A 40 -7.30 -1.45 -15.66
N LEU A 41 -7.03 -2.39 -14.74
CA LEU A 41 -7.96 -2.77 -13.69
C LEU A 41 -8.11 -1.65 -12.66
N LEU A 42 -7.01 -0.98 -12.29
CA LEU A 42 -7.02 0.18 -11.41
C LEU A 42 -7.79 1.36 -12.04
N LEU A 43 -7.62 1.59 -13.35
CA LEU A 43 -8.38 2.60 -14.09
C LEU A 43 -9.88 2.26 -14.13
N ALA A 44 -10.23 1.00 -14.41
CA ALA A 44 -11.62 0.56 -14.47
C ALA A 44 -12.34 0.65 -13.11
N LYS A 45 -11.60 0.58 -12.00
CA LYS A 45 -12.12 0.78 -10.63
C LYS A 45 -12.01 2.24 -10.17
N GLU A 46 -11.66 3.17 -11.06
CA GLU A 46 -11.51 4.61 -10.76
C GLU A 46 -10.52 4.92 -9.63
N ILE A 47 -9.53 4.03 -9.42
CA ILE A 47 -8.47 4.22 -8.43
C ILE A 47 -7.40 5.16 -8.97
N ILE A 48 -7.11 5.04 -10.27
CA ILE A 48 -6.23 5.95 -11.00
C ILE A 48 -7.00 6.56 -12.16
N THR A 49 -6.61 7.77 -12.56
CA THR A 49 -7.12 8.41 -13.77
C THR A 49 -6.39 7.92 -15.01
N LEU A 50 -6.93 8.22 -16.20
CA LEU A 50 -6.27 7.92 -17.47
C LEU A 50 -4.89 8.61 -17.54
N GLY A 51 -4.79 9.88 -17.15
CA GLY A 51 -3.53 10.61 -17.14
C GLY A 51 -2.49 9.97 -16.21
N GLN A 52 -2.89 9.54 -15.01
CA GLN A 52 -2.00 8.82 -14.09
C GLN A 52 -1.54 7.48 -14.65
N LYS A 53 -2.44 6.74 -15.31
CA LYS A 53 -2.08 5.51 -16.01
C LYS A 53 -1.00 5.80 -17.07
N GLU A 54 -1.21 6.80 -17.92
CA GLU A 54 -0.25 7.17 -18.96
C GLU A 54 1.10 7.61 -18.38
N GLU A 55 1.09 8.40 -17.30
CA GLU A 55 2.31 8.81 -16.57
C GLU A 55 3.11 7.60 -16.06
N ILE A 56 2.42 6.59 -15.51
CA ILE A 56 3.07 5.35 -15.08
C ILE A 56 3.56 4.57 -16.30
N GLU A 57 2.75 4.38 -17.33
CA GLU A 57 3.13 3.61 -18.53
C GLU A 57 4.32 4.21 -19.28
N ASN A 58 4.47 5.54 -19.25
CA ASN A 58 5.56 6.28 -19.86
C ASN A 58 6.89 6.19 -19.09
N LYS A 59 6.93 5.58 -17.89
CA LYS A 59 8.21 5.35 -17.21
C LYS A 59 9.08 4.36 -18.01
N PRO A 60 10.39 4.64 -18.15
CA PRO A 60 11.26 3.90 -19.07
C PRO A 60 11.58 2.46 -18.62
N SER A 61 11.36 2.13 -17.35
CA SER A 61 11.69 0.82 -16.79
C SER A 61 10.54 0.28 -15.93
N ARG A 62 10.43 -1.05 -15.84
CA ARG A 62 9.45 -1.72 -14.96
C ARG A 62 9.55 -1.22 -13.51
N LEU A 63 10.78 -1.08 -13.02
CA LEU A 63 11.07 -0.51 -11.70
C LEU A 63 10.51 0.92 -11.57
N GLY A 64 10.72 1.76 -12.58
CA GLY A 64 10.16 3.12 -12.61
C GLY A 64 8.64 3.15 -12.56
N LYS A 65 7.98 2.23 -13.27
CA LYS A 65 6.51 2.06 -13.25
C LYS A 65 6.02 1.67 -11.86
N ALA A 66 6.65 0.66 -11.26
CA ALA A 66 6.30 0.18 -9.93
C ALA A 66 6.52 1.24 -8.85
N ASN A 67 7.66 1.96 -8.90
CA ASN A 67 7.95 3.06 -7.98
C ASN A 67 6.88 4.15 -8.04
N GLU A 68 6.44 4.55 -9.25
CA GLU A 68 5.42 5.58 -9.41
C GLU A 68 4.06 5.12 -8.86
N LEU A 69 3.65 3.88 -9.19
CA LEU A 69 2.42 3.30 -8.68
C LEU A 69 2.43 3.19 -7.14
N LEU A 70 3.52 2.70 -6.55
CA LEU A 70 3.66 2.61 -5.10
C LEU A 70 3.65 3.99 -4.44
N SER A 71 4.29 4.99 -5.06
CA SER A 71 4.27 6.37 -4.57
C SER A 71 2.86 6.97 -4.59
N PHE A 72 2.06 6.63 -5.61
CA PHE A 72 0.63 6.97 -5.63
C PHE A 72 -0.14 6.27 -4.50
N LEU A 73 0.05 4.96 -4.33
CA LEU A 73 -0.66 4.18 -3.31
C LEU A 73 -0.26 4.57 -1.88
N MET A 74 0.98 4.98 -1.61
CA MET A 74 1.38 5.47 -0.29
C MET A 74 0.71 6.81 0.05
N ARG A 75 0.52 7.69 -0.95
CA ARG A 75 -0.21 8.96 -0.78
C ARG A 75 -1.72 8.74 -0.62
N ASN A 76 -2.26 7.70 -1.27
CA ASN A 76 -3.69 7.36 -1.29
C ASN A 76 -3.90 5.92 -0.77
N SER A 77 -3.43 5.67 0.45
CA SER A 77 -3.34 4.33 1.04
C SER A 77 -4.69 3.64 1.26
N ASN A 78 -5.78 4.39 1.25
CA ASN A 78 -7.15 3.86 1.24
C ASN A 78 -7.43 2.96 0.02
N HIS A 79 -6.70 3.10 -1.09
CA HIS A 79 -6.86 2.26 -2.27
C HIS A 79 -6.09 0.93 -2.22
N PHE A 80 -5.30 0.68 -1.17
CA PHE A 80 -4.54 -0.55 -1.02
C PHE A 80 -5.38 -1.84 -1.18
N PRO A 81 -6.56 -2.00 -0.54
CA PRO A 81 -7.34 -3.23 -0.68
C PRO A 81 -7.77 -3.50 -2.13
N ALA A 82 -8.14 -2.44 -2.86
CA ALA A 82 -8.55 -2.57 -4.25
C ALA A 82 -7.36 -2.85 -5.18
N PHE A 83 -6.18 -2.33 -4.87
CA PHE A 83 -4.94 -2.71 -5.55
C PHE A 83 -4.63 -4.20 -5.38
N VAL A 84 -4.73 -4.75 -4.16
CA VAL A 84 -4.55 -6.18 -3.91
C VAL A 84 -5.54 -7.04 -4.70
N GLU A 85 -6.80 -6.61 -4.81
CA GLU A 85 -7.81 -7.28 -5.63
C GLU A 85 -7.45 -7.26 -7.13
N CYS A 86 -6.97 -6.12 -7.64
CA CYS A 86 -6.47 -6.02 -9.02
C CYS A 86 -5.30 -6.97 -9.28
N LEU A 87 -4.35 -7.08 -8.35
CA LEU A 87 -3.24 -8.05 -8.47
C LEU A 87 -3.74 -9.49 -8.58
N ARG A 88 -4.72 -9.89 -7.78
CA ARG A 88 -5.33 -11.23 -7.88
C ARG A 88 -6.00 -11.45 -9.24
N THR A 89 -6.72 -10.45 -9.71
CA THR A 89 -7.45 -10.50 -10.99
C THR A 89 -6.49 -10.57 -12.18
N ASP A 90 -5.35 -9.89 -12.10
CA ASP A 90 -4.28 -9.92 -13.10
C ASP A 90 -3.35 -11.14 -12.95
N LYS A 91 -3.79 -12.19 -12.23
CA LYS A 91 -3.03 -13.43 -11.99
C LYS A 91 -1.71 -13.24 -11.23
N GLN A 92 -1.50 -12.11 -10.58
CA GLN A 92 -0.37 -11.83 -9.67
C GLN A 92 -0.74 -12.22 -8.23
N GLY A 93 -1.44 -13.35 -8.08
CA GLY A 93 -2.05 -13.77 -6.82
C GLY A 93 -1.06 -14.02 -5.67
N THR A 94 0.14 -14.53 -5.99
CA THR A 94 1.19 -14.74 -4.98
C THR A 94 1.66 -13.42 -4.36
N LEU A 95 1.90 -12.39 -5.18
CA LEU A 95 2.27 -11.06 -4.69
C LEU A 95 1.13 -10.43 -3.88
N ALA A 96 -0.11 -10.60 -4.34
CA ALA A 96 -1.28 -10.13 -3.60
C ALA A 96 -1.41 -10.82 -2.23
N GLN A 97 -1.12 -12.11 -2.14
CA GLN A 97 -1.19 -12.86 -0.90
C GLN A 97 -0.11 -12.41 0.10
N GLU A 98 1.14 -12.23 -0.35
CA GLU A 98 2.24 -11.76 0.50
C GLU A 98 1.96 -10.36 1.11
N LEU A 99 1.32 -9.48 0.33
CA LEU A 99 0.88 -8.18 0.83
C LEU A 99 -0.19 -8.30 1.93
N VAL A 100 -1.11 -9.26 1.81
CA VAL A 100 -2.12 -9.54 2.84
C VAL A 100 -1.51 -10.20 4.06
N ASP A 101 -0.59 -11.14 3.88
CA ASP A 101 0.09 -11.84 4.96
C ASP A 101 0.99 -10.91 5.79
N SER A 102 1.36 -9.75 5.22
CA SER A 102 2.09 -8.69 5.92
C SER A 102 1.23 -7.90 6.91
N PHE A 103 -0.11 -8.03 6.86
CA PHE A 103 -1.03 -7.21 7.66
C PHE A 103 -0.84 -7.38 9.18
N PRO A 104 -0.73 -8.60 9.75
CA PRO A 104 -0.52 -8.75 11.19
C PRO A 104 0.75 -8.07 11.67
N LYS A 105 1.86 -8.22 10.92
CA LYS A 105 3.14 -7.60 11.24
C LYS A 105 3.04 -6.06 11.20
N ALA A 106 2.43 -5.52 10.15
CA ALA A 106 2.25 -4.07 10.01
C ALA A 106 1.36 -3.48 11.12
N ARG A 107 0.31 -4.21 11.53
CA ARG A 107 -0.55 -3.82 12.66
C ARG A 107 0.23 -3.78 13.97
N THR A 108 1.06 -4.79 14.25
CA THR A 108 1.92 -4.81 15.44
C THR A 108 2.92 -3.66 15.43
N GLU A 109 3.55 -3.39 14.29
CA GLU A 109 4.48 -2.26 14.11
C GLU A 109 3.79 -0.92 14.40
N TYR A 110 2.62 -0.70 13.81
CA TYR A 110 1.83 0.52 14.06
C TYR A 110 1.49 0.68 15.55
N ALA A 111 1.01 -0.38 16.21
CA ALA A 111 0.66 -0.34 17.62
C ALA A 111 1.87 -0.03 18.51
N ALA A 112 3.05 -0.58 18.20
CA ALA A 112 4.28 -0.28 18.91
C ALA A 112 4.71 1.19 18.72
N SER A 113 4.58 1.73 17.50
CA SER A 113 4.87 3.16 17.25
C SER A 113 3.91 4.08 18.01
N GLN A 114 2.61 3.77 18.06
CA GLN A 114 1.64 4.57 18.82
C GLN A 114 1.94 4.53 20.33
N ALA A 115 2.32 3.37 20.86
CA ALA A 115 2.71 3.24 22.27
C ALA A 115 3.96 4.08 22.60
N GLN A 116 4.96 4.09 21.69
CA GLN A 116 6.16 4.92 21.86
C GLN A 116 5.83 6.42 21.85
N ILE A 117 5.03 6.88 20.89
CA ILE A 117 4.60 8.28 20.80
C ILE A 117 3.90 8.71 22.09
N GLN A 118 3.01 7.87 22.63
CA GLN A 118 2.31 8.17 23.88
C GLN A 118 3.26 8.28 25.07
N ASN A 119 4.29 7.42 25.14
CA ASN A 119 5.30 7.49 26.18
C ASN A 119 6.14 8.78 26.06
N ASP A 120 6.50 9.17 24.83
CA ASP A 120 7.29 10.37 24.58
C ASP A 120 6.50 11.64 24.96
N LEU A 121 5.22 11.72 24.61
CA LEU A 121 4.34 12.83 25.01
C LEU A 121 4.22 12.95 26.53
N HIS A 122 4.02 11.81 27.21
CA HIS A 122 3.97 11.79 28.67
C HIS A 122 5.29 12.25 29.32
N GLN A 123 6.45 11.87 28.75
CA GLN A 123 7.75 12.35 29.23
C GLN A 123 7.97 13.85 29.00
N LEU A 124 7.32 14.42 27.98
CA LEU A 124 7.35 15.86 27.69
C LEU A 124 6.31 16.67 28.49
N GLY A 125 5.46 16.00 29.28
CA GLY A 125 4.37 16.66 30.03
C GLY A 125 3.26 17.25 29.15
N LEU A 126 3.13 16.73 27.92
CA LEU A 126 2.11 17.11 26.93
C LEU A 126 0.93 16.14 26.92
#